data_AF-A0A5J4Q881-F1
#
_entry.id   AF-A0A5J4Q881-F1
#
_cell.length_a   1.000
_cell.length_b   1.000
_cell.length_c   1.000
_cell.angle_alpha   90.00
_cell.angle_beta   90.00
_cell.angle_gamma   90.00
#
_symmetry.space_group_name_H-M   'P 1'
#
loop_
_entity.id
_entity.type
_entity.pdbx_description
1 polymer ?
#
loop_
_entity_poly.entity_id
_entity_poly.type
_entity_poly.pdbx_seq_one_letter_code
_entity_poly.pdbx_strand_id
1 'polypeptide(L)'
;MITSEDKRMLVEKGISEAQIVEQINYFQKGFPYLKLEAAASVEKGILVPTAGEQQRYLSVWRDYTQTNKKIMKFVPASGAASRMFKNLFEFLEVDYELPVLEFEQIFFASIGEFAFYEDLNEACIRIENKA
;
A
#
# COMPACT_ATOMS: atom_id res chain seq x y z
N MET A 1 8.51 -17.83 19.13
CA MET A 1 8.59 -17.33 20.52
C MET A 1 9.33 -16.01 20.47
N ILE A 2 8.84 -14.95 21.11
CA ILE A 2 9.49 -13.63 21.10
C ILE A 2 10.80 -13.74 21.89
N THR A 3 11.93 -13.39 21.27
CA THR A 3 13.26 -13.46 21.90
C THR A 3 13.51 -12.25 22.81
N SER A 4 14.54 -12.32 23.65
CA SER A 4 14.95 -11.19 24.50
C SER A 4 15.35 -9.95 23.69
N GLU A 5 15.92 -10.16 22.50
CA GLU A 5 16.31 -9.10 21.57
C GLU A 5 15.08 -8.39 20.99
N ASP A 6 14.07 -9.18 20.58
CA ASP A 6 12.78 -8.64 20.12
C ASP A 6 12.11 -7.80 21.21
N LYS A 7 12.11 -8.28 22.46
CA LYS A 7 11.53 -7.54 23.60
C LYS A 7 12.19 -6.18 23.78
N ARG A 8 13.52 -6.09 23.65
CA ARG A 8 14.24 -4.81 23.75
C ARG A 8 13.84 -3.85 22.64
N MET A 9 13.83 -4.32 21.39
CA MET A 9 13.45 -3.52 20.22
C MET A 9 12.00 -3.02 20.32
N LEU A 10 11.09 -3.85 20.82
CA LEU A 10 9.68 -3.48 21.00
C LEU A 10 9.51 -2.36 22.03
N VAL A 11 10.22 -2.45 23.16
CA VAL A 11 10.23 -1.41 24.20
C VAL A 11 10.76 -0.09 23.65
N GLU A 12 11.86 -0.11 22.88
CA GLU A 12 12.41 1.11 22.24
C GLU A 12 11.41 1.76 21.27
N LYS A 13 10.53 0.97 20.65
CA LYS A 13 9.46 1.44 19.76
C LYS A 13 8.19 1.85 20.50
N GLY A 14 8.15 1.73 21.82
CA GLY A 14 6.94 2.00 22.62
C GLY A 14 5.83 0.97 22.43
N ILE A 15 6.17 -0.26 22.03
CA ILE A 15 5.22 -1.35 21.79
C ILE A 15 5.32 -2.36 22.94
N SER A 16 4.21 -2.59 23.63
CA SER A 16 4.11 -3.59 24.70
C SER A 16 3.98 -5.02 24.15
N GLU A 17 4.37 -6.00 24.96
CA GLU A 17 4.22 -7.43 24.62
C GLU A 17 2.74 -7.80 24.38
N ALA A 18 1.81 -7.21 25.15
CA ALA A 18 0.38 -7.38 24.96
C ALA A 18 -0.10 -6.91 23.57
N GLN A 19 0.37 -5.75 23.10
CA GLN A 19 0.06 -5.24 21.77
C GLN A 19 0.58 -6.15 20.66
N ILE A 20 1.78 -6.73 20.82
CA ILE A 20 2.31 -7.69 19.83
C ILE A 20 1.49 -8.98 19.80
N VAL A 21 1.15 -9.53 20.97
CA VAL A 21 0.30 -10.72 21.03
C VAL A 21 -1.06 -10.48 20.37
N GLU A 22 -1.64 -9.30 20.59
CA GLU A 22 -2.89 -8.90 19.94
C GLU A 22 -2.75 -8.78 18.42
N GLN A 23 -1.68 -8.13 17.94
CA GLN A 23 -1.38 -8.01 16.50
C GLN A 23 -1.20 -9.38 15.84
N ILE A 24 -0.47 -10.30 16.49
CA ILE A 24 -0.32 -11.68 16.01
C ILE A 24 -1.68 -12.38 15.93
N ASN A 25 -2.54 -12.18 16.93
CA ASN A 25 -3.90 -12.74 16.91
C ASN A 25 -4.74 -12.18 15.75
N TYR A 26 -4.58 -10.89 15.38
CA TYR A 26 -5.26 -10.34 14.20
C TYR A 26 -4.81 -10.98 12.90
N PHE A 27 -3.53 -11.35 12.76
CA PHE A 27 -3.07 -12.10 11.58
C PHE A 27 -3.70 -13.50 11.49
N GLN A 28 -3.98 -14.14 12.63
CA GLN A 28 -4.56 -15.48 12.67
C GLN A 28 -6.08 -15.48 12.47
N LYS A 29 -6.78 -14.52 13.09
CA LYS A 29 -8.26 -14.48 13.15
C LYS A 29 -8.87 -13.48 12.16
N GLY A 30 -8.04 -12.72 11.46
CA GLY A 30 -8.46 -11.54 10.72
C GLY A 30 -8.65 -10.33 11.62
N PHE A 31 -8.78 -9.17 10.99
CA PHE A 31 -9.10 -7.92 11.68
C PHE A 31 -10.61 -7.78 11.84
N PRO A 32 -11.10 -7.31 13.00
CA PRO A 32 -12.50 -6.96 13.14
C PRO A 32 -12.86 -5.84 12.16
N TYR A 33 -14.11 -5.81 11.73
CA TYR A 33 -14.60 -4.68 10.93
C TYR A 33 -14.38 -3.36 11.68
N LEU A 34 -13.84 -2.39 10.96
CA LEU A 34 -13.65 -1.04 11.50
C LEU A 34 -15.02 -0.46 11.87
N LYS A 35 -15.18 -0.09 13.13
CA LYS A 35 -16.37 0.67 13.56
C LYS A 35 -16.19 2.10 13.12
N LEU A 36 -17.01 2.53 12.16
CA LEU A 36 -17.02 3.93 11.73
C LEU A 36 -17.58 4.79 12.86
N GLU A 37 -16.77 5.71 13.37
CA GLU A 37 -17.19 6.63 14.43
C GLU A 37 -18.09 7.74 13.87
N ALA A 38 -17.65 8.39 12.81
CA ALA A 38 -18.40 9.39 12.06
C ALA A 38 -17.71 9.69 10.72
N ALA A 39 -18.41 10.39 9.83
CA ALA A 39 -17.77 11.03 8.70
C ALA A 39 -16.76 12.09 9.16
N ALA A 40 -15.64 12.21 8.44
CA ALA A 40 -14.65 13.24 8.71
C ALA A 40 -15.26 14.63 8.48
N SER A 41 -15.10 15.51 9.45
CA SER A 41 -15.51 16.93 9.39
C SER A 41 -14.41 17.81 9.98
N VAL A 42 -14.56 19.13 9.92
CA VAL A 42 -13.62 20.07 10.55
C VAL A 42 -13.49 19.79 12.06
N GLU A 43 -14.61 19.43 12.69
CA GLU A 43 -14.68 19.05 14.11
C GLU A 43 -14.24 17.60 14.36
N LYS A 44 -14.16 16.77 13.30
CA LYS A 44 -13.91 15.33 13.35
C LYS A 44 -12.76 14.93 12.42
N GLY A 45 -11.58 15.48 12.69
CA GLY A 45 -10.31 15.02 12.11
C GLY A 45 -9.82 15.74 10.86
N ILE A 46 -10.58 16.65 10.27
CA ILE A 46 -10.08 17.52 9.18
C ILE A 46 -9.41 18.75 9.81
N LEU A 47 -8.07 18.82 9.70
CA LEU A 47 -7.31 20.00 10.10
C LEU A 47 -7.59 21.16 9.12
N VAL A 48 -7.99 22.32 9.66
CA VAL A 48 -8.11 23.57 8.90
C VAL A 48 -7.04 24.55 9.39
N PRO A 49 -5.91 24.69 8.68
CA PRO A 49 -4.84 25.58 9.09
C PRO A 49 -5.28 27.04 9.08
N THR A 50 -4.89 27.79 10.10
CA THR A 50 -5.04 29.26 10.15
C THR A 50 -4.23 29.93 9.04
N ALA A 51 -4.54 31.19 8.72
CA ALA A 51 -3.79 31.94 7.72
C ALA A 51 -2.27 32.00 8.01
N GLY A 52 -1.89 32.11 9.29
CA GLY A 52 -0.49 32.08 9.72
C GLY A 52 0.17 30.72 9.50
N GLU A 53 -0.53 29.63 9.81
CA GLU A 53 -0.03 28.26 9.55
C GLU A 53 0.07 27.97 8.07
N GLN A 54 -0.89 28.42 7.25
CA GLN A 54 -0.83 28.29 5.80
C GLN A 54 0.42 28.98 5.23
N GLN A 55 0.67 30.22 5.64
CA GLN A 55 1.87 30.96 5.23
C GLN A 55 3.14 30.23 5.69
N ARG A 56 3.16 29.73 6.92
CA ARG A 56 4.29 28.94 7.45
C ARG A 56 4.55 27.69 6.62
N TYR A 57 3.52 26.89 6.32
CA TYR A 57 3.66 25.66 5.53
C TYR A 57 4.14 25.95 4.11
N LEU A 58 3.63 27.00 3.48
CA LEU A 58 4.09 27.43 2.16
C LEU A 58 5.55 27.90 2.17
N SER A 59 5.98 28.61 3.23
CA SER A 59 7.38 29.01 3.39
C SER A 59 8.28 27.78 3.51
N VAL A 60 7.96 26.85 4.41
CA VAL A 60 8.74 25.61 4.62
C VAL A 60 8.86 24.81 3.33
N TRP A 61 7.77 24.70 2.56
CA TRP A 61 7.78 24.01 1.27
C TRP A 61 8.67 24.73 0.25
N ARG A 62 8.57 26.06 0.15
CA ARG A 62 9.41 26.86 -0.74
C ARG A 62 10.89 26.69 -0.41
N ASP A 63 11.26 26.80 0.86
CA ASP A 63 12.63 26.64 1.31
C ASP A 63 13.16 25.24 0.97
N TYR A 64 12.34 24.19 1.13
CA TYR A 64 12.69 22.83 0.73
C TYR A 64 12.96 22.71 -0.78
N THR A 65 12.14 23.34 -1.61
CA THR A 65 12.28 23.30 -3.08
C THR A 65 13.53 24.02 -3.61
N GLN A 66 14.14 24.89 -2.80
CA GLN A 66 15.39 25.60 -3.14
C GLN A 66 16.65 24.83 -2.76
N THR A 67 16.51 23.65 -2.16
CA THR A 67 17.65 22.77 -1.85
C THR A 67 18.05 21.95 -3.08
N ASN A 68 19.20 21.27 -3.01
CA ASN A 68 19.63 20.31 -4.03
C ASN A 68 18.95 18.93 -3.91
N LYS A 69 17.85 18.82 -3.14
CA LYS A 69 17.15 17.55 -2.89
C LYS A 69 16.15 17.25 -4.00
N LYS A 70 16.00 15.96 -4.32
CA LYS A 70 14.99 15.47 -5.25
C LYS A 70 13.64 15.34 -4.55
N ILE A 71 12.61 15.98 -5.09
CA ILE A 71 11.23 15.80 -4.64
C ILE A 71 10.73 14.47 -5.20
N MET A 72 10.25 13.59 -4.31
CA MET A 72 9.65 12.32 -4.70
C MET A 72 8.25 12.21 -4.09
N LYS A 73 7.29 11.79 -4.92
CA LYS A 73 5.97 11.38 -4.44
C LYS A 73 6.08 9.93 -3.98
N PHE A 74 6.11 9.72 -2.66
CA PHE A 74 6.01 8.39 -2.09
C PHE A 74 4.53 7.99 -2.03
N VAL A 75 4.14 6.98 -2.82
CA VAL A 75 2.82 6.36 -2.73
C VAL A 75 3.00 5.11 -1.86
N PRO A 76 2.48 5.07 -0.63
CA PRO A 76 2.61 3.89 0.20
C PRO A 76 1.89 2.72 -0.47
N ALA A 77 2.56 1.56 -0.50
CA ALA A 77 1.96 0.31 -0.95
C ALA A 77 0.92 -0.16 0.07
N SER A 78 -0.29 0.39 0.04
CA SER A 78 -1.43 -0.18 0.77
C SER A 78 -2.71 -0.02 -0.03
N GLY A 79 -3.38 -1.15 -0.29
CA GLY A 79 -4.65 -1.26 -1.02
C GLY A 79 -4.60 -0.94 -2.52
N ALA A 80 -3.79 0.01 -2.98
CA ALA A 80 -3.75 0.41 -4.39
C ALA A 80 -3.23 -0.71 -5.30
N ALA A 81 -2.12 -1.36 -4.90
CA ALA A 81 -1.57 -2.50 -5.63
C ALA A 81 -2.50 -3.73 -5.60
N SER A 82 -3.05 -4.07 -4.41
CA SER A 82 -4.02 -5.16 -4.30
C SER A 82 -5.29 -4.90 -5.12
N ARG A 83 -5.76 -3.65 -5.21
CA ARG A 83 -6.87 -3.26 -6.09
C ARG A 83 -6.48 -3.30 -7.57
N MET A 84 -5.24 -2.93 -7.90
CA MET A 84 -4.72 -2.94 -9.28
C MET A 84 -4.74 -4.36 -9.88
N PHE A 85 -4.38 -5.36 -9.10
CA PHE A 85 -4.38 -6.76 -9.53
C PHE A 85 -5.63 -7.55 -9.13
N LYS A 86 -6.62 -6.90 -8.50
CA LYS A 86 -7.82 -7.59 -8.00
C LYS A 86 -8.53 -8.37 -9.11
N ASN A 87 -8.83 -7.71 -10.22
CA ASN A 87 -9.50 -8.34 -11.36
C ASN A 87 -8.67 -9.48 -11.97
N LEU A 88 -7.33 -9.40 -11.90
CA LEU A 88 -6.45 -10.48 -12.35
C LEU A 88 -6.51 -11.69 -11.41
N PHE A 89 -6.58 -11.47 -10.10
CA PHE A 89 -6.80 -12.55 -9.13
C PHE A 89 -8.18 -13.18 -9.31
N GLU A 90 -9.22 -12.38 -9.57
CA GLU A 90 -10.55 -12.89 -9.89
C GLU A 90 -10.53 -13.72 -11.19
N PHE A 91 -9.80 -13.28 -12.23
CA PHE A 91 -9.60 -14.04 -13.47
C PHE A 91 -8.85 -15.37 -13.27
N LEU A 92 -8.07 -15.55 -12.19
CA LEU A 92 -7.44 -16.85 -11.89
C LEU A 92 -8.43 -17.86 -11.29
N GLU A 93 -9.58 -17.41 -10.78
CA GLU A 93 -10.57 -18.25 -10.09
C GLU A 93 -11.76 -18.64 -10.98
N VAL A 94 -11.81 -18.17 -12.22
CA VAL A 94 -12.90 -18.46 -13.18
C VAL A 94 -12.58 -19.62 -14.11
N ASP A 95 -13.62 -20.27 -14.62
CA ASP A 95 -13.50 -21.50 -15.43
C ASP A 95 -13.16 -21.26 -16.92
N TYR A 96 -12.75 -20.05 -17.30
CA TYR A 96 -12.43 -19.71 -18.68
C TYR A 96 -10.96 -19.29 -18.84
N GLU A 97 -10.35 -19.77 -19.92
CA GLU A 97 -8.91 -19.61 -20.19
C GLU A 97 -8.59 -18.33 -20.98
N LEU A 98 -9.59 -17.68 -21.57
CA LEU A 98 -9.42 -16.51 -22.42
C LEU A 98 -10.11 -15.28 -21.80
N PRO A 99 -9.52 -14.07 -21.89
CA PRO A 99 -10.12 -12.84 -21.40
C PRO A 99 -11.56 -12.63 -21.90
N VAL A 100 -12.53 -12.56 -20.98
CA VAL A 100 -13.95 -12.33 -21.28
C VAL A 100 -14.35 -10.91 -20.89
N LEU A 101 -13.93 -10.43 -19.72
CA LEU A 101 -14.26 -9.08 -19.27
C LEU A 101 -13.47 -8.03 -20.04
N GLU A 102 -14.07 -6.85 -20.24
CA GLU A 102 -13.43 -5.72 -20.92
C GLU A 102 -12.08 -5.35 -20.27
N PHE A 103 -12.03 -5.37 -18.94
CA PHE A 103 -10.79 -5.13 -18.20
C PHE A 103 -9.69 -6.14 -18.58
N GLU A 104 -10.00 -7.44 -18.63
CA GLU A 104 -9.02 -8.49 -18.92
C GLU A 104 -8.49 -8.32 -20.34
N GLN A 105 -9.39 -8.09 -21.30
CA GLN A 105 -9.02 -7.88 -22.70
C GLN A 105 -8.06 -6.69 -22.85
N ILE A 106 -8.36 -5.56 -22.21
CA ILE A 106 -7.50 -4.37 -22.22
C ILE A 106 -6.18 -4.66 -21.51
N PHE A 107 -6.22 -5.30 -20.34
CA PHE A 107 -5.03 -5.60 -19.54
C PHE A 107 -4.02 -6.43 -20.34
N PHE A 108 -4.48 -7.53 -20.94
CA PHE A 108 -3.60 -8.42 -21.70
C PHE A 108 -3.18 -7.82 -23.06
N ALA A 109 -4.04 -7.04 -23.72
CA ALA A 109 -3.67 -6.33 -24.95
C ALA A 109 -2.59 -5.26 -24.73
N SER A 110 -2.62 -4.59 -23.57
CA SER A 110 -1.67 -3.52 -23.20
C SER A 110 -0.54 -4.01 -22.29
N ILE A 111 -0.33 -5.32 -22.13
CA ILE A 111 0.64 -5.87 -21.17
C ILE A 111 2.06 -5.34 -21.40
N GLY A 112 2.43 -5.10 -22.66
CA GLY A 112 3.72 -4.55 -23.08
C GLY A 112 3.95 -3.08 -22.73
N GLU A 113 2.90 -2.32 -22.40
CA GLU A 113 2.99 -0.89 -22.07
C GLU A 113 3.22 -0.64 -20.57
N PHE A 114 3.09 -1.68 -19.74
CA PHE A 114 3.25 -1.51 -18.30
C PHE A 114 4.71 -1.33 -17.90
N ALA A 115 4.93 -0.47 -16.90
CA ALA A 115 6.25 -0.21 -16.34
C ALA A 115 6.94 -1.46 -15.74
N PHE A 116 6.17 -2.50 -15.43
CA PHE A 116 6.65 -3.79 -14.91
C PHE A 116 6.79 -4.88 -15.98
N TYR A 117 6.56 -4.56 -17.27
CA TYR A 117 6.52 -5.57 -18.34
C TYR A 117 7.81 -6.39 -18.44
N GLU A 118 8.97 -5.73 -18.43
CA GLU A 118 10.26 -6.43 -18.56
C GLU A 118 10.46 -7.43 -17.40
N ASP A 119 10.20 -7.01 -16.16
CA ASP A 119 10.30 -7.87 -14.98
C ASP A 119 9.32 -9.07 -15.06
N LEU A 120 8.11 -8.83 -15.56
CA LEU A 120 7.08 -9.86 -15.74
C LEU A 120 7.49 -10.86 -16.82
N ASN A 121 7.96 -10.38 -17.98
CA ASN A 121 8.38 -11.22 -19.09
C ASN A 121 9.57 -12.11 -18.70
N GLU A 122 10.57 -11.55 -18.01
CA GLU A 122 11.69 -12.33 -17.46
C GLU A 122 11.21 -13.44 -16.51
N ALA A 123 10.23 -13.14 -15.65
CA ALA A 123 9.65 -14.11 -14.73
C ALA A 123 8.92 -15.24 -15.48
N CYS A 124 8.11 -14.92 -16.49
CA CYS A 124 7.39 -15.88 -17.32
C CYS A 124 8.36 -16.81 -18.07
N ILE A 125 9.35 -16.24 -18.77
CA ILE A 125 10.37 -17.01 -19.50
C ILE A 125 11.09 -17.98 -18.56
N ARG A 126 11.42 -17.54 -17.34
CA ARG A 126 12.08 -18.39 -16.34
C ARG A 126 11.18 -19.52 -15.84
N ILE A 127 9.87 -19.32 -15.76
CA ILE A 127 8.90 -20.34 -15.31
C ILE A 127 8.66 -21.36 -16.43
N GLU A 128 8.42 -20.90 -17.65
CA GLU A 128 8.18 -21.75 -18.83
C GLU A 128 9.42 -22.58 -19.20
N ASN A 129 10.62 -22.00 -19.13
CA ASN A 129 11.87 -22.73 -19.39
C ASN A 129 12.33 -23.64 -18.22
N LYS A 130 11.56 -23.68 -17.13
CA LYS A 130 11.76 -24.64 -16.03
C LYS A 130 10.85 -25.87 -16.15
N ALA A 131 10.13 -26.03 -17.26
CA ALA A 131 9.44 -27.26 -17.65
C ALA A 131 10.39 -28.24 -18.35
#